data_AF-A0A8S7SXL5-F1
#
_entry.id   AF-A0A8S7SXL5-F1
#
_cell.length_a   1.000
_cell.length_b   1.000
_cell.length_c   1.000
_cell.angle_alpha   90.00
_cell.angle_beta   90.00
_cell.angle_gamma   90.00
#
_symmetry.space_group_name_H-M   'P 1'
#
loop_
_entity.id
_entity.type
_entity.pdbx_description
1 polymer ?
#
loop_
_entity_poly.entity_id
_entity_poly.type
_entity_poly.pdbx_seq_one_letter_code
_entity_poly.pdbx_strand_id
1 'polypeptide(L)' 'DKQNDLWTTWQRVQENMIKGGLSGRSASGKNTRTRAITGIDGDIRINKALWVIAEQFRKWKS' A
#
# COMPACT_ATOMS: atom_id res chain seq x y z
N ASP A 1 -19.08 -6.46 -13.36
CA ASP A 1 -19.25 -5.81 -12.06
C ASP A 1 -18.22 -6.34 -11.06
N LYS A 2 -17.07 -5.65 -10.92
CA LYS A 2 -16.05 -5.92 -9.88
C LYS A 2 -15.32 -4.60 -9.63
N GLN A 3 -15.92 -3.72 -8.84
CA GLN A 3 -15.47 -2.35 -8.57
C GLN A 3 -14.20 -2.25 -7.69
N ASN A 4 -13.38 -3.30 -7.63
CA ASN A 4 -12.06 -3.33 -7.00
C ASN A 4 -11.03 -3.77 -8.04
N ASP A 5 -10.88 -2.98 -9.11
CA ASP A 5 -9.80 -3.20 -10.05
C ASP A 5 -8.46 -3.10 -9.30
N LEU A 6 -7.51 -3.97 -9.67
CA LEU A 6 -6.22 -4.06 -9.00
C LEU A 6 -5.53 -2.69 -8.99
N TRP A 7 -5.73 -1.94 -10.06
CA TRP A 7 -5.22 -0.58 -10.24
C TRP A 7 -5.79 0.43 -9.24
N THR A 8 -7.10 0.40 -8.97
CA THR A 8 -7.71 1.35 -8.02
C THR A 8 -7.33 1.03 -6.57
N THR A 9 -7.18 -0.25 -6.24
CA THR A 9 -6.65 -0.70 -4.95
C THR A 9 -5.18 -0.29 -4.79
N TRP A 10 -4.38 -0.45 -5.85
CA TRP A 10 -2.98 -0.04 -5.91
C TRP A 10 -2.83 1.46 -5.64
N GLN A 11 -3.57 2.29 -6.37
CA GLN A 11 -3.49 3.75 -6.21
C GLN A 11 -3.82 4.20 -4.79
N ARG A 12 -4.88 3.63 -4.20
CA ARG A 12 -5.30 4.01 -2.85
C ARG A 12 -4.26 3.61 -1.80
N VAL A 13 -3.61 2.46 -1.96
CA VAL A 13 -2.51 2.04 -1.07
C VAL A 13 -1.30 2.96 -1.23
N GLN A 14 -0.89 3.26 -2.46
CA GLN A 14 0.24 4.15 -2.73
C GLN A 14 0.01 5.54 -2.14
N GLU A 15 -1.16 6.13 -2.38
CA GLU A 15 -1.52 7.45 -1.88
C GLU A 15 -1.50 7.51 -0.34
N ASN A 16 -2.00 6.48 0.32
CA ASN A 16 -1.97 6.36 1.77
C ASN A 16 -0.54 6.20 2.33
N MET A 17 0.37 5.60 1.57
CA MET A 17 1.76 5.40 1.98
C MET A 17 2.61 6.66 1.77
N ILE A 18 2.39 7.38 0.65
CA ILE A 18 3.08 8.65 0.35
C ILE A 18 2.58 9.76 1.27
N LYS A 19 1.26 9.91 1.43
CA LYS A 19 0.69 10.95 2.31
C LYS A 19 0.90 10.63 3.78
N GLY A 20 1.04 9.34 4.12
CA GLY A 20 0.99 8.87 5.50
C GLY A 20 -0.30 9.35 6.17
N GLY A 21 -0.25 9.55 7.48
CA GLY A 21 -1.32 10.25 8.17
C GLY A 21 -2.48 9.36 8.63
N LEU A 22 -2.45 8.05 8.38
CA LEU A 22 -3.46 7.11 8.82
C LEU A 22 -3.39 6.96 10.34
N SER A 23 -4.55 7.05 10.99
CA SER A 23 -4.69 6.77 12.41
C SER A 23 -4.56 5.25 12.62
N GLY A 24 -3.56 4.88 13.41
CA GLY A 24 -3.35 3.51 13.86
C GLY A 24 -3.19 3.46 15.37
N ARG A 25 -3.26 2.26 15.93
CA ARG A 25 -2.75 2.00 17.28
C ARG A 25 -1.41 1.29 17.15
N SER A 26 -0.42 1.75 17.88
CA SER A 26 0.84 1.02 18.02
C SER A 26 0.55 -0.34 18.68
N ALA A 27 1.47 -1.29 18.53
CA ALA A 27 1.39 -2.57 19.25
C ALA A 27 1.29 -2.39 20.78
N SER A 28 1.74 -1.24 21.30
CA SER A 28 1.62 -0.82 22.70
C SER A 28 0.33 -0.06 23.04
N GLY A 29 -0.65 -0.01 22.13
CA GLY A 29 -1.98 0.58 22.36
C GLY A 29 -2.06 2.11 22.26
N LYS A 30 -0.94 2.80 21.99
CA LYS A 30 -0.90 4.26 21.82
C LYS A 30 -1.44 4.65 20.44
N ASN A 31 -2.19 5.74 20.38
CA ASN A 31 -2.61 6.33 19.11
C ASN A 31 -1.35 6.78 18.36
N THR A 32 -1.10 6.17 17.21
CA THR A 32 0.01 6.50 16.33
C THR A 32 -0.54 6.95 14.99
N ARG A 33 0.20 7.82 14.31
CA ARG A 33 -0.10 8.21 12.94
C ARG A 33 0.96 7.58 12.05
N THR A 34 0.57 6.91 10.96
CA THR A 34 1.57 6.44 9.98
C THR A 34 2.35 7.66 9.49
N ARG A 35 3.68 7.55 9.48
CA ARG A 35 4.53 8.60 8.91
C ARG A 35 4.47 8.48 7.39
N ALA A 36 4.39 9.63 6.72
CA ALA A 36 4.57 9.71 5.28
C ALA A 36 5.92 9.09 4.91
N ILE A 37 5.95 8.35 3.81
CA ILE A 37 7.21 7.88 3.25
C ILE A 37 7.81 9.03 2.46
N THR A 38 8.87 9.60 2.99
CA THR A 38 9.52 10.79 2.42
C THR A 38 10.82 10.45 1.67
N GLY A 39 11.01 9.19 1.28
CA GLY A 39 12.25 8.71 0.66
C GLY A 39 11.99 7.85 -0.57
N ILE A 40 12.75 8.11 -1.64
CA ILE A 40 12.72 7.40 -2.93
C ILE A 40 12.88 5.88 -2.72
N ASP A 41 13.73 5.46 -1.78
CA ASP A 41 13.95 4.04 -1.47
C ASP A 41 12.71 3.36 -0.88
N GLY A 42 11.90 4.10 -0.12
CA GLY A 42 10.63 3.62 0.42
C GLY A 42 9.61 3.40 -0.69
N ASP A 43 9.51 4.35 -1.61
CA ASP A 43 8.61 4.28 -2.77
C ASP A 43 9.00 3.14 -3.72
N ILE A 44 10.30 2.96 -4.00
CA ILE A 44 10.80 1.86 -4.83
C ILE A 44 10.47 0.50 -4.22
N ARG A 45 10.68 0.32 -2.91
CA ARG A 45 10.39 -0.95 -2.23
C ARG A 45 8.90 -1.29 -2.27
N ILE A 46 8.04 -0.29 -2.11
CA ILE A 46 6.58 -0.45 -2.17
C ILE A 46 6.13 -0.80 -3.56
N ASN A 47 6.61 -0.08 -4.57
CA ASN A 47 6.31 -0.36 -5.97
C ASN A 47 6.73 -1.79 -6.35
N LYS A 48 7.88 -2.27 -5.88
CA LYS A 48 8.33 -3.65 -6.07
C LYS A 48 7.40 -4.67 -5.39
N ALA A 49 7.05 -4.45 -4.12
CA ALA A 49 6.16 -5.36 -3.39
C ALA A 49 4.76 -5.45 -4.03
N LEU A 50 4.24 -4.31 -4.48
CA LEU A 50 2.96 -4.24 -5.19
C LEU A 50 3.00 -4.94 -6.55
N TRP A 51 4.11 -4.84 -7.27
CA TRP A 51 4.30 -5.53 -8.55
C TRP A 51 4.28 -7.06 -8.36
N VAL A 52 4.95 -7.57 -7.32
CA VAL A 52 4.92 -9.01 -6.97
C VAL A 52 3.49 -9.47 -6.63
N ILE A 53 2.71 -8.66 -5.91
CA ILE A 53 1.31 -8.97 -5.61
C ILE A 53 0.50 -9.01 -6.92
N ALA A 54 0.69 -8.05 -7.83
CA ALA A 54 0.02 -8.04 -9.12
C ALA A 54 0.34 -9.29 -9.96
N GLU A 55 1.60 -9.73 -9.98
CA GLU A 55 2.00 -10.98 -10.64
C GLU A 55 1.36 -12.22 -10.02
N GLN A 56 1.27 -12.27 -8.69
CA GLN A 56 0.57 -13.35 -7.98
C GLN A 56 -0.92 -13.36 -8.33
N PHE A 57 -1.60 -12.21 -8.29
CA PHE A 57 -3.00 -12.12 -8.69
C PHE A 57 -3.23 -12.54 -10.15
N ARG A 58 -2.29 -12.22 -11.06
CA ARG A 58 -2.34 -12.69 -12.46
C ARG A 58 -2.29 -14.22 -12.55
N LYS A 59 -1.43 -14.87 -11.76
CA LYS A 59 -1.32 -16.34 -11.70
C LYS A 59 -2.56 -17.02 -11.12
N TRP A 60 -3.25 -16.37 -10.18
CA TRP A 60 -4.45 -16.93 -9.54
C TRP A 60 -5.71 -16.82 -10.40
N LYS A 61 -5.67 -16.04 -11.49
CA LYS A 61 -6.79 -15.84 -12.42
C LYS A 61 -6.71 -16.75 -13.66
N SER A 62 -5.68 -17.59 -13.79
CA SER A 62 -5.56 -18.67 -14.79
C SER A 62 -5.96 -19.99 -14.18
#